data_AF-A0A4Y2U3E5-F1
#
_entry.id   AF-A0A4Y2U3E5-F1
#
_cell.length_a   1.000
_cell.length_b   1.000
_cell.length_c   1.000
_cell.angle_alpha   90.00
_cell.angle_beta   90.00
_cell.angle_gamma   90.00
#
_symmetry.space_group_name_H-M   'P 1'
#
loop_
_entity.id
_entity.type
_entity.pdbx_description
1 polymer ?
#
loop_
_entity_poly.entity_id
_entity_poly.type
_entity_poly.pdbx_seq_one_letter_code
_entity_poly.pdbx_strand_id
1 'polypeptide(L)'
;MVECKRAWSDKSRFLIHHVDGRVRVRRLPGIQLLSSCTAGHTQAGGGGIMLWRMFSWAALGSVIVVEQTMKAASYLNIIADQLHPYMAFVFPTGNVIFHQDSAPCH
;
A
#
# COMPACT_ATOMS: atom_id res chain seq x y z
N MET A 1 10.87 25.79 -11.86
CA MET A 1 10.06 24.73 -11.21
C MET A 1 10.55 23.41 -11.78
N VAL A 2 11.17 22.55 -10.98
CA VAL A 2 11.70 21.27 -11.49
C VAL A 2 10.51 20.34 -11.72
N GLU A 3 10.25 19.95 -12.96
CA GLU A 3 9.34 18.84 -13.24
C GLU A 3 9.93 17.58 -12.61
N CYS A 4 9.25 17.04 -11.60
CA CYS A 4 9.63 15.74 -11.06
C CYS A 4 9.20 14.66 -12.05
N LYS A 5 10.15 14.17 -12.85
CA LYS A 5 9.94 13.16 -13.90
C LYS A 5 9.80 11.73 -13.36
N ARG A 6 9.25 11.54 -12.16
CA ARG A 6 9.17 10.22 -11.53
C ARG A 6 7.75 9.91 -11.06
N ALA A 7 7.32 8.70 -11.35
CA ALA A 7 6.09 8.13 -10.81
C ALA A 7 6.44 6.87 -10.02
N TRP A 8 5.76 6.68 -8.89
CA TRP A 8 5.95 5.54 -8.01
C TRP A 8 4.67 4.75 -7.94
N SER A 9 4.78 3.42 -7.95
CA SER A 9 3.68 2.53 -7.60
C SER A 9 4.09 1.58 -6.49
N ASP A 10 3.11 1.19 -5.69
CA ASP A 10 3.30 0.18 -4.65
C ASP A 10 1.99 -0.58 -4.38
N LYS A 11 2.11 -1.73 -3.71
CA LYS A 11 1.01 -2.52 -3.21
C LYS A 11 0.99 -2.46 -1.69
N SER A 12 -0.13 -2.02 -1.13
CA SER A 12 -0.30 -1.93 0.31
C SER A 12 -1.52 -2.70 0.78
N ARG A 13 -1.38 -3.43 1.88
CA ARG A 13 -2.47 -4.17 2.53
C ARG A 13 -3.07 -3.32 3.64
N PHE A 14 -4.38 -3.09 3.55
CA PHE A 14 -5.16 -2.44 4.61
C PHE A 14 -5.98 -3.50 5.34
N LEU A 15 -5.84 -3.55 6.67
CA LEU A 15 -6.57 -4.50 7.50
C LEU A 15 -7.98 -3.97 7.80
N ILE A 16 -9.00 -4.84 7.71
CA ILE A 16 -10.40 -4.49 8.00
C ILE A 16 -10.59 -4.29 9.51
N HIS A 17 -9.97 -5.16 10.29
CA HIS A 17 -9.86 -4.98 11.73
C HIS A 17 -8.45 -4.50 12.06
N HIS A 18 -8.34 -3.39 12.77
CA HIS A 18 -7.05 -2.87 13.22
C HIS A 18 -6.50 -3.80 14.31
N VAL A 19 -5.65 -4.73 13.90
CA VAL A 19 -4.97 -5.64 14.82
C VAL A 19 -3.64 -5.04 15.27
N ASP A 20 -2.98 -4.24 14.44
CA ASP A 20 -1.62 -3.74 14.70
C ASP A 20 -1.57 -2.43 15.48
N GLY A 21 -2.29 -2.38 16.61
CA GLY A 21 -2.29 -1.26 17.54
C GLY A 21 -1.70 -1.64 18.89
N ARG A 22 -0.75 -0.86 19.42
CA ARG A 22 -0.35 -0.98 20.83
C ARG A 22 -1.43 -0.33 21.69
N VAL A 23 -2.09 -1.10 22.55
CA VAL A 23 -2.99 -0.55 23.57
C VAL A 23 -2.16 0.17 24.62
N ARG A 24 -2.39 1.47 24.79
CA ARG A 24 -1.77 2.24 25.88
C ARG A 24 -2.54 1.97 27.17
N VAL A 25 -1.86 1.42 28.17
CA VAL A 25 -2.43 1.15 29.50
C VAL A 25 -1.75 2.05 30.52
N ARG A 26 -2.52 2.67 31.43
CA ARG A 26 -1.98 3.41 32.58
C ARG A 26 -1.90 2.51 33.80
N ARG A 27 -0.83 2.63 34.59
CA ARG A 27 -0.58 1.84 35.80
C ARG A 27 -0.02 2.71 36.91
N LEU A 28 -0.26 2.29 38.15
CA LEU A 28 0.39 2.89 39.31
C LEU A 28 1.89 2.54 39.33
N PRO A 29 2.76 3.45 39.81
CA PRO A 29 4.18 3.18 39.96
C PRO A 29 4.44 1.92 40.81
N GLY A 30 5.33 1.03 40.37
CA GLY A 30 5.75 -0.16 41.13
C GLY A 30 4.93 -1.44 40.91
N ILE A 31 3.88 -1.43 40.10
CA ILE A 31 3.07 -2.64 39.83
C ILE A 31 3.53 -3.37 38.56
N GLN A 32 3.88 -4.66 38.70
CA GLN A 32 4.34 -5.55 37.63
C GLN A 32 3.23 -5.88 36.60
N LEU A 33 3.63 -6.27 35.38
CA LEU A 33 2.76 -6.80 34.33
C LEU A 33 2.07 -8.11 34.76
N LEU A 34 0.86 -8.00 35.29
CA LEU A 34 -0.06 -9.14 35.47
C LEU A 34 -0.52 -9.65 34.11
N SER A 35 -0.37 -10.96 33.87
CA SER A 35 -0.82 -11.61 32.62
C SER A 35 -2.34 -11.52 32.43
N SER A 36 -3.10 -11.40 33.52
CA SER A 36 -4.56 -11.17 33.49
C SER A 36 -4.95 -9.80 32.91
N CYS A 37 -4.01 -8.85 32.82
CA CYS A 37 -4.23 -7.53 32.24
C CYS A 37 -3.68 -7.41 30.81
N THR A 38 -3.38 -8.54 30.15
CA THR A 38 -2.88 -8.60 28.79
C THR A 38 -3.96 -9.15 27.87
N ALA A 39 -4.41 -8.37 26.90
CA ALA A 39 -5.29 -8.86 25.84
C ALA A 39 -4.47 -9.69 24.85
N GLY A 40 -4.92 -10.90 24.53
CA GLY A 40 -4.33 -11.72 23.48
C GLY A 40 -4.44 -11.04 22.12
N HIS A 41 -3.39 -11.14 21.31
CA HIS A 41 -3.36 -10.63 19.94
C HIS A 41 -3.34 -11.81 18.96
N THR A 42 -4.32 -11.87 18.06
CA THR A 42 -4.34 -12.86 16.99
C THR A 42 -3.83 -12.20 15.71
N GLN A 43 -2.57 -12.43 15.38
CA GLN A 43 -1.89 -11.80 14.24
C GLN A 43 -2.44 -12.26 12.87
N ALA A 44 -3.19 -13.35 12.82
CA ALA A 44 -3.70 -13.94 11.59
C ALA A 44 -5.21 -14.21 11.67
N GLY A 45 -5.98 -13.61 10.74
CA GLY A 45 -7.40 -13.95 10.55
C GLY A 45 -8.33 -12.77 10.25
N GLY A 46 -7.93 -11.53 10.55
CA GLY A 46 -8.79 -10.34 10.42
C GLY A 46 -9.07 -9.84 8.99
N GLY A 47 -8.74 -10.62 7.96
CA GLY A 47 -8.87 -10.22 6.55
C GLY A 47 -7.94 -9.06 6.17
N GLY A 48 -8.15 -8.50 4.98
CA GLY A 48 -7.45 -7.29 4.53
C GLY A 48 -7.59 -7.09 3.03
N ILE A 49 -7.70 -5.83 2.63
CA ILE A 49 -7.85 -5.40 1.24
C ILE A 49 -6.46 -5.04 0.73
N MET A 50 -6.03 -5.68 -0.35
CA MET A 50 -4.79 -5.33 -1.04
C MET A 50 -5.11 -4.23 -2.04
N LEU A 51 -4.39 -3.12 -1.98
CA LEU A 51 -4.53 -2.00 -2.91
C LEU A 51 -3.25 -1.85 -3.70
N TRP A 52 -3.37 -1.68 -5.02
CA TRP A 52 -2.32 -1.14 -5.86
C TRP A 52 -2.59 0.34 -6.10
N ARG A 53 -1.56 1.18 -5.99
CA ARG A 53 -1.67 2.61 -6.23
C ARG A 53 -0.42 3.13 -6.93
N MET A 54 -0.61 4.18 -7.73
CA MET A 54 0.47 5.00 -8.25
C MET A 54 0.29 6.47 -7.88
N PHE A 55 1.39 7.22 -7.77
CA PHE A 55 1.39 8.67 -7.68
C PHE A 55 2.71 9.26 -8.21
N SER A 56 2.71 10.57 -8.47
CA SER A 56 3.90 11.37 -8.70
C SER A 56 3.85 12.64 -7.87
N TRP A 57 4.87 13.49 -7.99
CA TRP A 57 4.81 14.83 -7.42
C TRP A 57 3.64 15.67 -7.99
N ALA A 58 3.30 15.45 -9.26
CA ALA A 58 2.33 16.27 -9.98
C ALA A 58 0.88 15.88 -9.69
N ALA A 59 0.61 14.58 -9.51
CA ALA A 59 -0.74 14.09 -9.29
C ALA A 59 -0.75 12.78 -8.50
N LEU A 60 -1.90 12.49 -7.89
CA LEU A 60 -2.22 11.16 -7.39
C LEU A 60 -2.83 10.35 -8.55
N GLY A 61 -2.36 9.12 -8.74
CA GLY A 61 -2.94 8.18 -9.70
C GLY A 61 -4.05 7.33 -9.09
N SER A 62 -4.56 6.41 -9.90
CA SER A 62 -5.64 5.49 -9.54
C SER A 62 -5.29 4.61 -8.34
N VAL A 63 -6.32 4.25 -7.58
CA VAL A 63 -6.27 3.24 -6.52
C VAL A 63 -7.12 2.07 -6.98
N ILE A 64 -6.54 0.87 -6.97
CA ILE A 64 -7.19 -0.33 -7.48
C ILE A 64 -7.17 -1.39 -6.39
N VAL A 65 -8.31 -2.01 -6.14
CA VAL A 65 -8.38 -3.20 -5.29
C VAL A 65 -7.87 -4.39 -6.09
N VAL A 66 -6.90 -5.11 -5.54
CA VAL A 66 -6.25 -6.23 -6.20
C VAL A 66 -6.37 -7.49 -5.33
N GLU A 67 -6.24 -8.65 -5.96
CA GLU A 67 -6.13 -9.91 -5.22
C GLU A 67 -4.87 -9.87 -4.33
N GLN A 68 -4.94 -10.54 -3.16
CA GLN A 68 -3.81 -10.57 -2.20
C GLN A 68 -2.51 -11.07 -2.83
N THR A 69 -2.61 -12.05 -3.73
CA THR A 69 -1.49 -12.52 -4.55
C THR A 69 -1.74 -12.12 -5.98
N MET A 70 -1.13 -11.02 -6.41
CA MET A 70 -1.26 -10.53 -7.77
C MET A 70 -0.56 -11.47 -8.75
N LYS A 71 -1.25 -11.82 -9.84
CA LYS A 71 -0.69 -12.58 -10.97
C LYS A 71 -0.10 -11.63 -11.99
N ALA A 72 0.90 -12.07 -12.74
CA ALA A 72 1.50 -11.28 -13.82
C ALA A 72 0.45 -10.78 -14.85
N ALA A 73 -0.52 -11.62 -15.20
CA ALA A 73 -1.61 -11.22 -16.10
C ALA A 73 -2.48 -10.08 -15.55
N SER A 74 -2.85 -10.12 -14.26
CA SER A 74 -3.60 -9.03 -13.62
C SER A 74 -2.78 -7.74 -13.55
N TYR A 75 -1.46 -7.86 -13.39
CA TYR A 75 -0.56 -6.71 -13.39
C TYR A 75 -0.50 -6.06 -14.78
N LEU A 76 -0.38 -6.85 -15.86
CA LEU A 76 -0.41 -6.31 -17.23
C LEU A 76 -1.71 -5.54 -17.53
N ASN A 77 -2.86 -6.02 -17.05
CA ASN A 77 -4.13 -5.30 -17.20
C ASN A 77 -4.10 -3.94 -16.48
N ILE A 78 -3.55 -3.89 -15.26
CA ILE A 78 -3.38 -2.62 -14.52
C ILE A 78 -2.49 -1.65 -15.30
N ILE A 79 -1.41 -2.15 -15.91
CA ILE A 79 -0.50 -1.31 -16.70
C ILE A 79 -1.21 -0.73 -17.93
N ALA A 80 -1.93 -1.58 -18.68
CA ALA A 80 -2.66 -1.16 -19.87
C ALA A 80 -3.78 -0.16 -19.54
N ASP A 81 -4.58 -0.46 -18.53
CA ASP A 81 -5.83 0.26 -18.27
C ASP A 81 -5.63 1.50 -17.38
N GLN A 82 -4.56 1.54 -16.59
CA GLN A 82 -4.39 2.56 -15.55
C GLN A 82 -3.06 3.30 -15.64
N LEU A 83 -1.94 2.59 -15.85
CA LEU A 83 -0.62 3.24 -15.94
C LEU A 83 -0.49 4.07 -17.22
N HIS A 84 -0.72 3.49 -18.40
CA HIS A 84 -0.52 4.20 -19.66
C HIS A 84 -1.38 5.47 -19.79
N PRO A 85 -2.70 5.45 -19.49
CA PRO A 85 -3.53 6.65 -19.56
C PRO A 85 -3.05 7.73 -18.57
N TYR A 86 -2.66 7.33 -17.36
CA TYR A 86 -2.13 8.26 -16.37
C TYR A 86 -0.83 8.92 -16.85
N MET A 87 0.11 8.14 -17.39
CA MET A 87 1.37 8.67 -17.89
C MET A 87 1.17 9.63 -19.06
N ALA A 88 0.28 9.30 -19.99
CA ALA A 88 -0.05 10.18 -21.11
C ALA A 88 -0.70 11.50 -20.63
N PHE A 89 -1.53 11.44 -19.58
CA PHE A 89 -2.21 12.62 -19.04
C PHE A 89 -1.29 13.51 -18.20
N VAL A 90 -0.52 12.92 -17.28
CA VAL A 90 0.31 13.66 -16.31
C VAL A 90 1.66 14.06 -16.91
N PHE A 91 2.18 13.27 -17.86
CA PHE A 91 3.50 13.47 -18.48
C PHE A 91 3.40 13.45 -20.02
N PRO A 92 2.71 14.42 -20.64
CA PRO A 92 2.41 14.41 -22.09
C PRO A 92 3.66 14.52 -22.96
N THR A 93 4.72 15.15 -22.46
CA THR A 93 6.00 15.33 -23.17
C THR A 93 6.84 14.03 -23.21
N GLY A 94 6.41 12.97 -22.53
CA GLY A 94 7.21 11.76 -22.32
C GLY A 94 8.44 12.05 -21.45
N ASN A 95 9.27 11.04 -21.19
CA ASN A 95 10.45 11.08 -20.31
C ASN A 95 10.19 10.89 -18.81
N VAL A 96 9.05 10.29 -18.43
CA VAL A 96 8.80 9.85 -17.05
C VAL A 96 9.52 8.54 -16.74
N ILE A 97 10.12 8.46 -15.55
CA ILE A 97 10.69 7.24 -14.98
C ILE A 97 9.63 6.62 -14.08
N PHE A 98 9.19 5.42 -14.42
CA PHE A 98 8.30 4.63 -13.58
C PHE A 98 9.10 3.78 -12.59
N HIS A 99 8.71 3.82 -11.32
CA HIS A 99 9.37 3.07 -10.24
C HIS A 99 8.38 2.13 -9.56
N GLN A 100 8.83 0.88 -9.38
CA GLN A 100 8.14 -0.18 -8.66
C GLN A 100 9.15 -1.12 -8.00
N ASP A 101 8.68 -1.98 -7.09
CA ASP A 101 9.51 -3.00 -6.46
C ASP A 101 9.88 -4.15 -7.44
N SER A 102 10.69 -5.10 -6.98
CA SER A 102 11.10 -6.28 -7.75
C SER A 102 10.23 -7.51 -7.48
N ALA A 103 8.94 -7.35 -7.19
CA ALA A 103 8.05 -8.48 -6.93
C ALA A 103 8.00 -9.44 -8.15
N PRO A 104 7.84 -10.76 -7.93
CA PRO A 104 7.88 -11.75 -9.03
C PRO A 104 6.86 -11.58 -10.15
N CYS A 105 5.79 -10.82 -9.91
CA CYS A 105 4.73 -10.57 -10.90
C CYS A 105 5.00 -9.33 -11.79
N HIS A 106 6.07 -8.59 -11.55
CA HIS A 106 6.43 -7.35 -12.26
C HIS A 106 7.21 -7.61 -13.55
#